data_AF-D3DIT0-F1
#
_entry.id   AF-D3DIT0-F1
#
_cell.length_a   1.000
_cell.length_b   1.000
_cell.length_c   1.000
_cell.angle_alpha   90.00
_cell.angle_beta   90.00
_cell.angle_gamma   90.00
#
_symmetry.space_group_name_H-M   'P 1'
#
loop_
_entity.id
_entity.type
_entity.pdbx_description
1 polymer ?
#
loop_
_entity_poly.entity_id
_entity_poly.type
_entity_poly.pdbx_seq_one_letter_code
_entity_poly.pdbx_strand_id
1 'polypeptide(L)'
;MRKSSLKFSVLLFTSSAILFILLAFLTLPKFLLLDMWLMSKGIYLTANHVQEGLTYLSLKGVNLYGKNSKVVSFDRLDISLIVPYLLLKGVCGDGYLTAKLYPFGKAHLQGKDFRCFEGFYVKSLDLSLNDGIRGTAQLLNLKVKDTKVDELSLVFKGKSFDGRALVSDYTLSGSGSIVLSRKNFLNSQLNVTVSGNGISLIIYGSLDNPTLEFKR
;
A
#
# COMPACT_ATOMS: atom_id res chain seq x y z
N MET A 1 29.63 -21.72 -50.02
CA MET A 1 28.41 -20.89 -49.81
C MET A 1 27.45 -21.45 -48.74
N ARG A 2 27.92 -21.97 -47.59
CA ARG A 2 27.04 -22.65 -46.58
C ARG A 2 26.90 -21.93 -45.23
N LYS A 3 27.78 -20.96 -44.91
CA LYS A 3 27.78 -20.23 -43.63
C LYS A 3 26.70 -19.12 -43.51
N SER A 4 26.18 -18.61 -44.63
CA SER A 4 25.17 -17.54 -44.63
C SER A 4 23.79 -18.04 -44.15
N SER A 5 23.44 -19.29 -44.49
CA SER A 5 22.17 -19.92 -44.12
C SER A 5 22.02 -20.13 -42.61
N LEU A 6 23.08 -20.52 -41.89
CA LEU A 6 23.00 -20.75 -40.44
C LEU A 6 22.77 -19.45 -39.66
N LYS A 7 23.46 -18.35 -40.04
CA LYS A 7 23.26 -17.03 -39.41
C LYS A 7 21.84 -16.51 -39.63
N PHE A 8 21.31 -16.72 -40.83
CA PHE A 8 19.95 -16.33 -41.17
C PHE A 8 18.89 -17.15 -40.39
N SER A 9 19.08 -18.47 -40.26
CA SER A 9 18.19 -19.31 -39.45
C SER A 9 18.23 -18.96 -37.97
N VAL A 10 19.42 -18.67 -37.41
CA VAL A 10 19.56 -18.22 -36.01
C VAL A 10 18.86 -16.88 -35.81
N LEU A 11 19.04 -15.92 -36.73
CA LEU A 11 18.37 -14.61 -36.67
C LEU A 11 16.85 -14.74 -36.74
N LEU A 12 16.33 -15.58 -37.64
CA LEU A 12 14.90 -15.84 -37.76
C LEU A 12 14.34 -16.50 -36.50
N PHE A 13 15.06 -17.47 -35.94
CA PHE A 13 14.66 -18.13 -34.70
C PHE A 13 14.64 -17.16 -33.52
N THR A 14 15.67 -16.34 -33.34
CA THR A 14 15.71 -15.35 -32.25
C THR A 14 14.65 -14.28 -32.43
N SER A 15 14.44 -13.77 -33.64
CA SER A 15 13.38 -12.80 -33.92
C SER A 15 11.98 -13.39 -33.67
N SER A 16 11.75 -14.64 -34.08
CA SER A 16 10.49 -15.35 -33.83
C SER A 16 10.27 -15.58 -32.33
N ALA A 17 11.31 -15.98 -31.60
CA ALA A 17 11.24 -16.17 -30.16
C ALA A 17 10.94 -14.86 -29.42
N ILE A 18 11.58 -13.75 -29.79
CA ILE A 18 11.30 -12.42 -29.24
C ILE A 18 9.85 -12.02 -29.53
N LEU A 19 9.37 -12.20 -30.76
CA LEU A 19 8.00 -11.90 -31.14
C LEU A 19 7.00 -12.74 -30.34
N PHE A 20 7.26 -14.04 -30.18
CA PHE A 20 6.42 -14.94 -29.41
C PHE A 20 6.35 -14.54 -27.93
N ILE A 21 7.49 -14.19 -27.31
CA ILE A 21 7.53 -13.69 -25.93
C ILE A 21 6.74 -12.39 -25.81
N LEU A 22 6.89 -11.47 -26.77
CA LEU A 22 6.20 -10.18 -26.76
C LEU A 22 4.68 -10.34 -26.94
N LEU A 23 4.25 -11.25 -27.82
CA LEU A 23 2.85 -11.63 -27.99
C LEU A 23 2.29 -12.28 -26.72
N ALA A 24 3.02 -13.21 -26.11
CA ALA A 24 2.60 -13.84 -24.86
C ALA A 24 2.39 -12.81 -23.74
N PHE A 25 3.29 -11.81 -23.61
CA PHE A 25 3.14 -10.72 -22.65
C PHE A 25 1.98 -9.76 -22.97
N LEU A 26 1.65 -9.57 -24.25
CA LEU A 26 0.52 -8.75 -24.69
C LEU A 26 -0.83 -9.42 -24.40
N THR A 27 -0.92 -10.75 -24.60
CA THR A 27 -2.16 -11.50 -24.43
C THR A 27 -2.42 -11.94 -22.99
N LEU A 28 -1.45 -11.73 -22.08
CA LEU A 28 -1.56 -12.19 -20.71
C LEU A 28 -2.53 -11.28 -19.92
N PRO A 29 -3.63 -11.80 -19.35
CA PRO A 29 -4.61 -11.01 -18.62
C PRO A 29 -4.05 -10.57 -17.27
N LYS A 30 -3.61 -9.31 -17.18
CA LYS A 30 -2.89 -8.74 -16.03
C LYS A 30 -3.81 -8.59 -14.83
N PHE A 31 -5.07 -8.28 -15.07
CA PHE A 31 -6.14 -8.27 -14.10
C PHE A 31 -6.30 -9.63 -13.44
N LEU A 32 -6.29 -10.72 -14.23
CA LEU A 32 -6.48 -12.07 -13.69
C LEU A 32 -5.28 -12.50 -12.83
N LEU A 33 -4.06 -12.13 -13.21
CA LEU A 33 -2.89 -12.32 -12.35
C LEU A 33 -2.99 -11.54 -11.03
N LEU A 34 -3.42 -10.27 -11.11
CA LEU A 34 -3.59 -9.43 -9.93
C LEU A 34 -4.63 -10.03 -8.98
N ASP A 35 -5.79 -10.43 -9.52
CA ASP A 35 -6.89 -11.01 -8.76
C ASP A 35 -6.47 -12.33 -8.11
N MET A 36 -5.85 -13.25 -8.85
CA MET A 36 -5.31 -14.50 -8.30
C MET A 36 -4.29 -14.24 -7.18
N TRP A 37 -3.41 -13.26 -7.35
CA TRP A 37 -2.43 -12.90 -6.33
C TRP A 37 -3.10 -12.34 -5.07
N LEU A 38 -4.08 -11.45 -5.21
CA LEU A 38 -4.85 -10.91 -4.07
C LEU A 38 -5.68 -11.99 -3.37
N MET A 39 -6.34 -12.87 -4.13
CA MET A 39 -7.11 -14.00 -3.60
C MET A 39 -6.22 -14.95 -2.79
N SER A 40 -4.98 -15.18 -3.22
CA SER A 40 -4.01 -15.98 -2.45
C SER A 40 -3.69 -15.37 -1.07
N LYS A 41 -3.97 -14.08 -0.89
CA LYS A 41 -3.84 -13.34 0.38
C LYS A 41 -5.19 -13.15 1.10
N GLY A 42 -6.28 -13.72 0.58
CA GLY A 42 -7.62 -13.57 1.14
C GLY A 42 -8.25 -12.20 0.90
N ILE A 43 -7.78 -11.47 -0.12
CA ILE A 43 -8.34 -10.19 -0.56
C ILE A 43 -9.05 -10.44 -1.90
N TYR A 44 -10.31 -10.06 -1.99
CA TYR A 44 -11.10 -10.19 -3.22
C TYR A 44 -11.26 -8.83 -3.88
N LEU A 45 -11.04 -8.77 -5.19
CA LEU A 45 -11.14 -7.55 -5.97
C LEU A 45 -12.33 -7.63 -6.93
N THR A 46 -13.14 -6.58 -6.94
CA THR A 46 -14.18 -6.39 -7.96
C THR A 46 -13.96 -5.05 -8.66
N ALA A 47 -14.23 -4.99 -9.95
CA ALA A 47 -14.15 -3.76 -10.74
C ALA A 47 -15.27 -3.75 -11.79
N ASN A 48 -15.92 -2.61 -11.97
CA ASN A 48 -16.99 -2.45 -12.96
C ASN A 48 -16.45 -2.40 -14.39
N HIS A 49 -15.23 -1.89 -14.56
CA HIS A 49 -14.57 -1.80 -15.85
C HIS A 49 -13.07 -2.03 -15.71
N VAL A 50 -12.51 -2.79 -16.64
CA VAL A 50 -11.09 -3.16 -16.70
C VAL A 50 -10.52 -2.72 -18.04
N GLN A 51 -9.45 -1.93 -17.99
CA GLN A 51 -8.70 -1.52 -19.18
C GLN A 51 -7.25 -1.94 -19.02
N GLU A 52 -6.77 -2.80 -19.93
CA GLU A 52 -5.41 -3.31 -19.94
C GLU A 52 -4.61 -2.69 -21.07
N GLY A 53 -3.43 -2.16 -20.76
CA GLY A 53 -2.42 -1.74 -21.73
C GLY A 53 -1.13 -2.53 -21.55
N LEU A 54 -0.11 -2.25 -22.36
CA LEU A 54 1.17 -2.99 -22.30
C LEU A 54 1.86 -2.87 -20.94
N THR A 55 1.87 -1.68 -20.35
CA THR A 55 2.55 -1.39 -19.09
C THR A 55 1.61 -0.93 -17.99
N TYR A 56 0.30 -0.91 -18.24
CA TYR A 56 -0.66 -0.42 -17.27
C TYR A 56 -1.94 -1.28 -17.21
N LEU A 57 -2.62 -1.20 -16.08
CA LEU A 57 -3.94 -1.74 -15.79
C LEU A 57 -4.73 -0.63 -15.12
N SER A 58 -5.87 -0.24 -15.69
CA SER A 58 -6.77 0.76 -15.13
C SER A 58 -8.11 0.12 -14.82
N LEU A 59 -8.53 0.24 -13.57
CA LEU A 59 -9.76 -0.34 -13.04
C LEU A 59 -10.68 0.79 -12.58
N LYS A 60 -11.97 0.71 -12.89
CA LYS A 60 -12.98 1.68 -12.44
C LYS A 60 -14.04 1.02 -11.57
N GLY A 61 -14.54 1.75 -10.58
CA GLY A 61 -15.53 1.26 -9.62
C GLY A 61 -15.03 0.04 -8.86
N VAL A 62 -13.84 0.17 -8.25
CA VAL A 62 -13.14 -0.93 -7.59
C VAL A 62 -13.63 -1.08 -6.16
N ASN A 63 -13.91 -2.31 -5.74
CA ASN A 63 -14.11 -2.64 -4.34
C ASN A 63 -13.17 -3.77 -3.94
N LEU A 64 -12.45 -3.59 -2.83
CA LEU A 64 -11.65 -4.63 -2.21
C LEU A 64 -12.36 -5.14 -0.96
N TYR A 65 -12.47 -6.46 -0.87
CA TYR A 65 -13.06 -7.15 0.27
C TYR A 65 -12.00 -7.98 0.98
N GLY A 66 -11.98 -7.89 2.30
CA GLY A 66 -11.30 -8.86 3.15
C GLY A 66 -12.20 -10.07 3.41
N LYS A 67 -11.81 -10.92 4.37
CA LYS A 67 -12.57 -12.13 4.72
C LYS A 67 -14.04 -11.87 5.11
N ASN A 68 -14.31 -10.78 5.82
CA ASN A 68 -15.61 -10.54 6.47
C ASN A 68 -16.26 -9.19 6.11
N SER A 69 -15.58 -8.30 5.40
CA SER A 69 -16.10 -6.96 5.09
C SER A 69 -15.42 -6.37 3.86
N LYS A 70 -16.06 -5.36 3.29
CA LYS A 70 -15.38 -4.44 2.39
C LYS A 70 -14.31 -3.68 3.19
N VAL A 71 -13.18 -3.41 2.55
CA VAL A 71 -12.01 -2.76 3.19
C VAL A 71 -11.80 -1.36 2.61
N VAL A 72 -11.91 -1.26 1.30
CA VAL A 72 -11.70 -0.01 0.58
C VAL A 72 -12.44 -0.03 -0.76
N SER A 73 -12.92 1.13 -1.18
CA SER A 73 -13.35 1.36 -2.57
C SER A 73 -12.43 2.34 -3.30
N PHE A 74 -12.45 2.30 -4.61
CA PHE A 74 -11.82 3.32 -5.44
C PHE A 74 -12.76 3.64 -6.60
N ASP A 75 -12.90 4.91 -6.94
CA ASP A 75 -13.55 5.29 -8.19
C ASP A 75 -12.69 4.82 -9.37
N ARG A 76 -11.37 4.91 -9.19
CA ARG A 76 -10.38 4.45 -10.15
C ARG A 76 -9.12 3.94 -9.44
N LEU A 77 -8.59 2.81 -9.90
CA LEU A 77 -7.30 2.27 -9.49
C LEU A 77 -6.44 2.05 -10.74
N ASP A 78 -5.35 2.82 -10.85
CA ASP A 78 -4.36 2.67 -11.91
C ASP A 78 -3.12 1.96 -11.37
N ILE A 79 -2.69 0.91 -12.07
CA ILE A 79 -1.43 0.19 -11.83
C ILE A 79 -0.59 0.40 -13.08
N SER A 80 0.59 0.98 -12.96
CA SER A 80 1.43 1.33 -14.12
C SER A 80 2.89 1.02 -13.83
N LEU A 81 3.53 0.27 -14.71
CA LEU A 81 4.96 0.01 -14.68
C LEU A 81 5.69 1.18 -15.37
N ILE A 82 6.38 2.01 -14.59
CA ILE A 82 7.12 3.18 -15.06
C ILE A 82 8.57 3.00 -14.63
N VAL A 83 9.47 2.59 -15.54
CA VAL A 83 10.86 2.34 -15.18
C VAL A 83 11.48 3.57 -14.47
N PRO A 84 12.04 3.44 -13.25
CA PRO A 84 12.40 2.20 -12.56
C PRO A 84 11.41 1.69 -11.50
N TYR A 85 10.16 2.15 -11.41
CA TYR A 85 9.19 1.80 -10.35
C TYR A 85 7.84 1.28 -10.86
N LEU A 86 7.09 0.60 -10.00
CA LEU A 86 5.67 0.31 -10.18
C LEU A 86 4.85 1.38 -9.46
N LEU A 87 3.96 2.06 -10.18
CA LEU A 87 3.04 3.06 -9.66
C LEU A 87 1.66 2.42 -9.42
N LEU A 88 1.16 2.52 -8.21
CA LEU A 88 -0.23 2.25 -7.86
C LEU A 88 -0.88 3.58 -7.51
N LYS A 89 -1.99 3.94 -8.15
CA LYS A 89 -2.72 5.18 -7.88
C LYS A 89 -4.21 4.89 -7.74
N GLY A 90 -4.72 5.02 -6.53
CA GLY A 90 -6.14 5.00 -6.23
C GLY A 90 -6.71 6.42 -6.17
N VAL A 91 -7.88 6.63 -6.76
CA VAL A 91 -8.63 7.89 -6.75
C VAL A 91 -9.98 7.66 -6.08
N CYS A 92 -10.40 8.64 -5.27
CA CYS A 92 -11.64 8.62 -4.51
C CYS A 92 -12.18 10.05 -4.40
N GLY A 93 -13.19 10.38 -5.21
CA GLY A 93 -13.65 11.76 -5.41
C GLY A 93 -12.50 12.68 -5.81
N ASP A 94 -12.32 13.75 -5.04
CA ASP A 94 -11.23 14.71 -5.23
C ASP A 94 -9.89 14.28 -4.59
N GLY A 95 -9.89 13.16 -3.86
CA GLY A 95 -8.74 12.64 -3.14
C GLY A 95 -7.98 11.55 -3.90
N TYR A 96 -6.75 11.29 -3.47
CA TYR A 96 -5.93 10.22 -4.06
C TYR A 96 -5.02 9.55 -3.04
N LEU A 97 -4.63 8.33 -3.36
CA LEU A 97 -3.59 7.56 -2.69
C LEU A 97 -2.66 6.97 -3.76
N THR A 98 -1.37 7.15 -3.61
CA THR A 98 -0.35 6.73 -4.56
C THR A 98 0.74 5.95 -3.84
N ALA A 99 1.14 4.81 -4.40
CA ALA A 99 2.30 4.05 -3.97
C ALA A 99 3.27 3.89 -5.14
N LYS A 100 4.50 4.38 -4.98
CA LYS A 100 5.62 4.12 -5.89
C LYS A 100 6.47 3.04 -5.29
N LEU A 101 6.52 1.88 -5.92
CA LEU A 101 7.27 0.71 -5.48
C LEU A 101 8.52 0.57 -6.35
N TYR A 102 9.68 0.78 -5.76
CA TYR A 102 10.96 0.67 -6.44
C TYR A 102 11.57 -0.73 -6.22
N PRO A 103 12.45 -1.18 -7.13
CA PRO A 103 13.31 -2.33 -6.92
C PRO A 103 14.07 -2.22 -5.60
N PHE A 104 14.42 -3.38 -5.02
CA PHE A 104 15.17 -3.48 -3.76
C PHE A 104 14.39 -3.03 -2.51
N GLY A 105 13.06 -3.02 -2.58
CA GLY A 105 12.18 -2.85 -1.41
C GLY A 105 12.01 -1.41 -0.94
N LYS A 106 12.43 -0.43 -1.75
CA LYS A 106 12.14 0.98 -1.49
C LYS A 106 10.72 1.31 -1.92
N ALA A 107 9.97 2.03 -1.11
CA ALA A 107 8.61 2.44 -1.46
C ALA A 107 8.34 3.87 -1.02
N HIS A 108 7.45 4.55 -1.73
CA HIS A 108 7.00 5.89 -1.39
C HIS A 108 5.48 5.97 -1.51
N LEU A 109 4.82 6.30 -0.40
CA LEU A 109 3.38 6.39 -0.26
C LEU A 109 3.01 7.86 -0.13
N GLN A 110 2.13 8.34 -0.99
CA GLN A 110 1.57 9.68 -0.92
C GLN A 110 0.06 9.63 -0.95
N GLY A 111 -0.61 10.45 -0.16
CA GLY A 111 -2.05 10.52 -0.12
C GLY A 111 -2.53 11.89 0.29
N LYS A 112 -3.64 12.31 -0.28
CA LYS A 112 -4.30 13.56 0.06
C LYS A 112 -5.80 13.38 -0.03
N ASP A 113 -6.48 13.82 1.02
CA ASP A 113 -7.93 13.88 1.10
C ASP A 113 -8.65 12.56 0.68
N PHE A 114 -8.06 11.40 0.96
CA PHE A 114 -8.56 10.10 0.52
C PHE A 114 -9.56 9.50 1.52
N ARG A 115 -10.82 9.36 1.12
CA ARG A 115 -11.97 9.01 1.99
C ARG A 115 -12.51 7.58 1.84
N CYS A 116 -11.96 6.78 0.94
CA CYS A 116 -12.60 5.51 0.58
C CYS A 116 -12.20 4.31 1.44
N PHE A 117 -11.43 4.51 2.52
CA PHE A 117 -11.21 3.47 3.51
C PHE A 117 -12.42 3.31 4.42
N GLU A 118 -12.79 2.07 4.73
CA GLU A 118 -13.81 1.82 5.75
C GLU A 118 -13.21 2.02 7.14
N GLY A 119 -13.64 3.07 7.84
CA GLY A 119 -13.29 3.31 9.25
C GLY A 119 -12.27 4.41 9.52
N PHE A 120 -11.69 5.05 8.49
CA PHE A 120 -10.87 6.25 8.65
C PHE A 120 -10.73 7.05 7.35
N TYR A 121 -10.32 8.30 7.48
CA TYR A 121 -10.02 9.20 6.36
C TYR A 121 -8.54 9.59 6.38
N VAL A 122 -7.87 9.54 5.23
CA VAL A 122 -6.49 10.00 5.08
C VAL A 122 -6.51 11.46 4.67
N LYS A 123 -6.20 12.38 5.60
CA LYS A 123 -6.12 13.81 5.30
C LYS A 123 -4.85 14.11 4.50
N SER A 124 -3.71 13.66 5.00
CA SER A 124 -2.42 13.76 4.33
C SER A 124 -1.56 12.54 4.65
N LEU A 125 -0.77 12.09 3.68
CA LEU A 125 0.16 10.99 3.84
C LEU A 125 1.34 11.25 2.92
N ASP A 126 2.54 11.24 3.48
CA ASP A 126 3.78 11.21 2.71
C ASP A 126 4.77 10.36 3.50
N LEU A 127 4.96 9.11 3.09
CA LEU A 127 5.86 8.17 3.74
C LEU A 127 6.85 7.59 2.74
N SER A 128 8.12 7.61 3.11
CA SER A 128 9.21 6.97 2.39
C SER A 128 9.73 5.78 3.20
N LEU A 129 9.67 4.59 2.59
CA LEU A 129 10.16 3.33 3.14
C LEU A 129 11.47 2.97 2.46
N ASN A 130 12.57 2.96 3.23
CA ASN A 130 13.89 2.47 2.81
C ASN A 130 14.44 1.54 3.92
N ASP A 131 15.41 2.01 4.71
CA ASP A 131 15.91 1.31 5.91
C ASP A 131 15.09 1.57 7.18
N GLY A 132 14.00 2.33 7.02
CA GLY A 132 13.00 2.69 8.02
C GLY A 132 11.86 3.45 7.34
N ILE A 133 10.93 3.98 8.13
CA ILE A 133 9.82 4.82 7.66
C ILE A 133 10.18 6.27 7.94
N ARG A 134 10.07 7.16 6.94
CA ARG A 134 10.23 8.60 7.14
C ARG A 134 9.06 9.36 6.54
N GLY A 135 8.69 10.47 7.17
CA GLY A 135 7.64 11.36 6.66
C GLY A 135 6.48 11.50 7.64
N THR A 136 5.30 11.82 7.12
CA THR A 136 4.14 12.18 7.94
C THR A 136 2.88 11.46 7.51
N ALA A 137 2.00 11.17 8.47
CA ALA A 137 0.67 10.65 8.22
C ALA A 137 -0.34 11.38 9.10
N GLN A 138 -1.43 11.84 8.51
CA GLN A 138 -2.54 12.47 9.20
C GLN A 138 -3.84 11.76 8.81
N LEU A 139 -4.44 11.11 9.79
CA LEU A 139 -5.64 10.30 9.67
C LEU A 139 -6.73 10.94 10.52
N LEU A 140 -7.97 11.03 10.03
CA LEU A 140 -9.11 11.51 10.83
C LEU A 140 -10.20 10.45 10.95
N ASN A 141 -11.06 10.64 11.96
CA ASN A 141 -12.24 9.82 12.21
C ASN A 141 -11.92 8.32 12.28
N LEU A 142 -10.80 7.95 12.92
CA LEU A 142 -10.45 6.54 13.08
C LEU A 142 -11.37 5.93 14.12
N LYS A 143 -12.02 4.82 13.78
CA LYS A 143 -12.77 4.02 14.73
C LYS A 143 -11.93 2.84 15.19
N VAL A 144 -11.51 2.84 16.44
CA VAL A 144 -10.75 1.74 17.06
C VAL A 144 -11.61 1.13 18.15
N LYS A 145 -12.21 -0.04 17.88
CA LYS A 145 -13.21 -0.69 18.75
C LYS A 145 -14.34 0.31 19.10
N ASP A 146 -14.50 0.61 20.39
CA ASP A 146 -15.54 1.50 20.91
C ASP A 146 -15.08 2.97 21.04
N THR A 147 -13.83 3.26 20.69
CA THR A 147 -13.25 4.60 20.80
C THR A 147 -13.10 5.26 19.44
N LYS A 148 -13.61 6.49 19.32
CA LYS A 148 -13.39 7.34 18.15
C LYS A 148 -12.16 8.23 18.39
N VAL A 149 -11.19 8.17 17.48
CA VAL A 149 -10.05 9.08 17.41
C VAL A 149 -10.34 10.10 16.32
N ASP A 150 -10.53 11.35 16.70
CA ASP A 150 -10.92 12.41 15.77
C ASP A 150 -9.78 12.76 14.82
N GLU A 151 -8.56 12.85 15.34
CA GLU A 151 -7.34 13.08 14.57
C GLU A 151 -6.18 12.23 15.10
N LEU A 152 -5.40 11.65 14.20
CA LEU A 152 -4.13 10.99 14.47
C LEU A 152 -3.06 11.55 13.52
N SER A 153 -2.07 12.21 14.08
CA SER A 153 -0.91 12.77 13.39
C SER A 153 0.35 12.02 13.80
N LEU A 154 1.09 11.47 12.82
CA LEU A 154 2.31 10.70 13.02
C LEU A 154 3.46 11.32 12.23
N VAL A 155 4.63 11.43 12.85
CA VAL A 155 5.87 11.91 12.23
C VAL A 155 6.96 10.84 12.38
N PHE A 156 7.28 10.18 11.28
CA PHE A 156 8.25 9.09 11.24
C PHE A 156 9.66 9.61 10.95
N LYS A 157 10.65 9.13 11.73
CA LYS A 157 12.07 9.54 11.70
C LYS A 157 13.03 8.36 11.46
N GLY A 158 12.55 7.31 10.78
CA GLY A 158 13.30 6.08 10.50
C GLY A 158 12.72 4.91 11.28
N LYS A 159 13.39 4.53 12.38
CA LYS A 159 12.91 3.46 13.28
C LYS A 159 12.03 3.99 14.40
N SER A 160 12.00 5.30 14.62
CA SER A 160 11.16 5.96 15.62
C SER A 160 10.13 6.85 14.95
N PHE A 161 9.07 7.19 15.69
CA PHE A 161 8.08 8.16 15.28
C PHE A 161 7.51 8.89 16.49
N ASP A 162 7.06 10.11 16.27
CA ASP A 162 6.24 10.85 17.25
C ASP A 162 4.78 10.79 16.80
N GLY A 163 3.87 10.69 17.75
CA GLY A 163 2.45 10.63 17.52
C GLY A 163 1.69 11.64 18.35
N ARG A 164 0.64 12.21 17.77
CA ARG A 164 -0.35 13.04 18.44
C ARG A 164 -1.74 12.53 18.06
N ALA A 165 -2.57 12.25 19.06
CA ALA A 165 -3.96 11.85 18.86
C ALA A 165 -4.90 12.83 19.55
N LEU A 166 -6.02 13.15 18.91
CA LEU A 166 -7.12 13.89 19.49
C LEU A 166 -8.29 12.93 19.70
N VAL A 167 -8.74 12.80 20.95
CA VAL A 167 -9.81 11.88 21.35
C VAL A 167 -10.77 12.64 22.26
N SER A 168 -11.99 12.93 21.81
CA SER A 168 -13.01 13.60 22.64
C SER A 168 -12.47 14.86 23.33
N ASP A 169 -11.84 15.75 22.55
CA ASP A 169 -11.17 17.00 22.97
C ASP A 169 -9.89 16.87 23.82
N TYR A 170 -9.46 15.64 24.15
CA TYR A 170 -8.17 15.41 24.80
C TYR A 170 -7.06 15.20 23.78
N THR A 171 -5.95 15.93 23.94
CA THR A 171 -4.73 15.70 23.17
C THR A 171 -3.83 14.70 23.91
N LEU A 172 -3.54 13.59 23.26
CA LEU A 172 -2.55 12.60 23.68
C LEU A 172 -1.32 12.74 22.78
N SER A 173 -0.12 12.66 23.36
CA SER A 173 1.12 12.74 22.58
C SER A 173 2.13 11.72 23.09
N GLY A 174 2.98 11.25 22.19
CA GLY A 174 4.03 10.33 22.59
C GLY A 174 4.94 9.96 21.45
N SER A 175 5.78 8.97 21.70
CA SER A 175 6.72 8.48 20.72
C SER A 175 6.80 6.96 20.78
N GLY A 176 7.21 6.40 19.66
CA GLY A 176 7.31 4.96 19.50
C GLY A 176 8.44 4.57 18.57
N SER A 177 8.61 3.27 18.44
CA SER A 177 9.54 2.64 17.53
C SER A 177 8.85 1.55 16.74
N ILE A 178 9.30 1.36 15.50
CA ILE A 178 8.82 0.33 14.59
C ILE A 178 10.01 -0.43 14.01
N VAL A 179 9.94 -1.75 14.12
CA VAL A 179 10.90 -2.68 13.51
C VAL A 179 10.19 -3.35 12.33
N LEU A 180 10.49 -2.87 11.13
CA LEU A 180 9.88 -3.34 9.89
C LEU A 180 10.37 -4.74 9.50
N SER A 181 9.43 -5.65 9.24
CA SER A 181 9.71 -6.93 8.61
C SER A 181 9.57 -6.82 7.09
N ARG A 182 10.69 -6.89 6.36
CA ARG A 182 10.71 -6.76 4.89
C ARG A 182 10.00 -7.90 4.14
N LYS A 183 9.87 -9.07 4.78
CA LYS A 183 9.20 -10.25 4.17
C LYS A 183 7.69 -10.19 4.33
N ASN A 184 7.21 -9.65 5.44
CA ASN A 184 5.78 -9.48 5.72
C ASN A 184 5.58 -8.27 6.62
N PHE A 185 5.07 -7.17 6.05
CA PHE A 185 4.83 -5.93 6.78
C PHE A 185 3.88 -6.10 7.96
N LEU A 186 2.91 -7.02 7.90
CA LEU A 186 1.98 -7.29 9.00
C LEU A 186 2.68 -7.84 10.25
N ASN A 187 3.81 -8.51 10.08
CA ASN A 187 4.63 -9.03 11.18
C ASN A 187 5.62 -7.97 11.72
N SER A 188 5.53 -6.71 11.28
CA SER A 188 6.39 -5.65 11.80
C SER A 188 6.07 -5.40 13.27
N GLN A 189 7.10 -5.25 14.09
CA GLN A 189 6.94 -5.02 15.52
C GLN A 189 6.82 -3.53 15.83
N LEU A 190 5.92 -3.24 16.75
CA LEU A 190 5.53 -1.93 17.24
C LEU A 190 5.88 -1.87 18.72
N ASN A 191 6.42 -0.74 19.17
CA ASN A 191 6.48 -0.40 20.59
C ASN A 191 6.30 1.12 20.74
N VAL A 192 5.20 1.54 21.35
CA VAL A 192 4.76 2.92 21.44
C VAL A 192 4.37 3.23 22.87
N THR A 193 4.78 4.40 23.34
CA THR A 193 4.28 4.95 24.60
C THR A 193 3.64 6.30 24.29
N VAL A 194 2.35 6.43 24.57
CA VAL A 194 1.59 7.67 24.43
C VAL A 194 1.16 8.12 25.83
N SER A 195 1.36 9.37 26.18
CA SER A 195 0.98 9.89 27.49
C SER A 195 0.27 11.24 27.38
N GLY A 196 -0.63 11.50 28.33
CA GLY A 196 -1.38 12.75 28.40
C GLY A 196 -2.32 12.75 29.59
N ASN A 197 -2.46 13.91 30.25
CA ASN A 197 -3.40 14.13 31.36
C ASN A 197 -3.31 13.08 32.50
N GLY A 198 -2.09 12.68 32.86
CA GLY A 198 -1.84 11.73 33.96
C GLY A 198 -2.09 10.26 33.61
N ILE A 199 -2.25 9.92 32.33
CA ILE A 199 -2.45 8.54 31.87
C ILE A 199 -1.37 8.22 30.82
N SER A 200 -0.79 7.02 30.90
CA SER A 200 0.12 6.46 29.90
C SER A 200 -0.49 5.22 29.25
N LEU A 201 -0.49 5.18 27.92
CA LEU A 201 -0.89 4.06 27.10
C LEU A 201 0.36 3.48 26.42
N ILE A 202 0.61 2.19 26.62
CA ILE A 202 1.67 1.46 25.94
C ILE A 202 1.04 0.54 24.90
N ILE A 203 1.51 0.64 23.65
CA ILE A 203 1.07 -0.21 22.54
C ILE A 203 2.27 -0.98 22.03
N TYR A 204 2.25 -2.31 22.11
CA TYR A 204 3.35 -3.14 21.64
C TYR A 204 2.86 -4.43 20.99
N GLY A 205 3.73 -5.11 20.24
CA GLY A 205 3.40 -6.35 19.55
C GLY A 205 3.57 -6.22 18.04
N SER A 206 2.88 -7.04 17.25
CA SER A 206 2.90 -6.96 15.79
C SER A 206 1.76 -6.11 15.24
N LEU A 207 1.89 -5.60 14.01
CA LEU A 207 0.84 -4.78 13.39
C LEU A 207 -0.48 -5.54 13.18
N ASP A 208 -0.45 -6.87 13.03
CA ASP A 208 -1.64 -7.72 12.94
C ASP A 208 -2.29 -8.03 14.29
N ASN A 209 -1.55 -7.97 15.40
CA ASN A 209 -2.05 -8.25 16.74
C ASN A 209 -1.38 -7.33 17.78
N PRO A 210 -1.76 -6.04 17.83
CA PRO A 210 -1.23 -5.11 18.80
C PRO A 210 -1.84 -5.34 20.20
N THR A 211 -0.98 -5.38 21.21
CA THR A 211 -1.35 -5.39 22.63
C THR A 211 -1.40 -3.95 23.18
N LEU A 212 -2.38 -3.69 24.04
CA LEU A 212 -2.63 -2.38 24.66
C LEU A 212 -2.56 -2.50 26.19
N GLU A 213 -1.70 -1.70 26.83
CA GLU A 213 -1.58 -1.61 28.29
C GLU A 213 -1.77 -0.17 28.78
N PHE A 214 -2.59 -0.01 29.82
CA PHE A 214 -2.80 1.28 30.48
C PHE A 214 -1.99 1.32 31.79
N LYS A 215 -1.24 2.42 31.99
CA LYS A 215 -0.60 2.75 33.26
C LYS A 215 -1.12 4.10 33.74
N ARG A 216 -1.60 4.13 34.97
CA ARG A 216 -1.90 5.36 35.73
C ARG A 216 -0.70 5.71 36.58
#